data_AF-A0A2N7XSC1-F1
#
_entry.id   AF-A0A2N7XSC1-F1
#
_cell.length_a   1.000
_cell.length_b   1.000
_cell.length_c   1.000
_cell.angle_alpha   90.00
_cell.angle_beta   90.00
_cell.angle_gamma   90.00
#
_symmetry.space_group_name_H-M   'P 1'
#
loop_
_entity.id
_entity.type
_entity.pdbx_description
1 polymer ?
#
loop_
_entity_poly.entity_id
_entity_poly.type
_entity_poly.pdbx_seq_one_letter_code
_entity_poly.pdbx_strand_id
1 'polypeptide(L)' 'LKAHPDKTSFGVPSNGTIPHFMGSKLEKDIGIPLTRVPYRGSAPVLNDIIGGHISFGITTLADALPQHRAKGLKIIGVS' A
#
# COMPACT_ATOMS: atom_id res chain seq x y z
N LEU A 1 -6.12 -4.88 9.92
CA LEU A 1 -4.77 -5.41 10.24
C LEU A 1 -4.79 -6.21 11.54
N LYS A 2 -4.95 -5.61 12.74
CA LYS A 2 -5.04 -6.39 14.00
C LYS A 2 -6.21 -7.38 14.05
N ALA A 3 -7.37 -7.00 13.51
CA ALA A 3 -8.55 -7.86 13.46
C ALA A 3 -8.61 -8.81 12.24
N HIS A 4 -7.74 -8.62 11.25
CA HIS A 4 -7.73 -9.38 9.98
C HIS A 4 -6.28 -9.68 9.57
N PRO A 5 -5.65 -10.71 10.18
CA PRO A 5 -4.26 -11.09 9.92
C PRO A 5 -4.02 -11.58 8.49
N ASP A 6 -5.07 -12.10 7.85
CA ASP A 6 -5.14 -12.51 6.44
C ASP A 6 -4.99 -11.33 5.47
N LYS A 7 -5.27 -10.10 5.93
CA LYS A 7 -5.20 -8.87 5.15
C LYS A 7 -3.94 -8.05 5.42
N THR A 8 -2.85 -8.71 5.79
CA THR A 8 -1.55 -8.09 6.09
C THR A 8 -0.67 -7.89 4.86
N SER A 9 -1.19 -8.16 3.66
CA SER A 9 -0.49 -7.89 2.41
C SER A 9 -0.55 -6.41 2.03
N PHE A 10 0.58 -5.85 1.58
CA PHE A 10 0.65 -4.49 1.08
C PHE A 10 1.46 -4.37 -0.20
N GLY A 11 0.96 -3.55 -1.13
CA GLY A 11 1.62 -3.30 -2.40
C GLY A 11 2.68 -2.21 -2.33
N VAL A 12 3.80 -2.44 -3.02
CA VAL A 12 4.85 -1.41 -3.23
C VAL A 12 5.25 -1.32 -4.71
N PRO A 13 5.46 -0.11 -5.25
CA PRO A 13 5.75 0.10 -6.66
C PRO A 13 7.14 -0.37 -7.10
N SER A 14 8.12 -0.47 -6.19
CA SER A 14 9.45 -1.00 -6.47
C SER A 14 10.23 -1.34 -5.19
N ASN A 15 11.12 -2.32 -5.27
CA ASN A 15 12.00 -2.69 -4.16
C ASN A 15 13.09 -1.63 -3.94
N GLY A 16 13.43 -1.32 -2.69
CA GLY A 16 14.50 -0.36 -2.36
C GLY A 16 14.12 1.12 -2.56
N THR A 17 12.84 1.42 -2.81
CA THR A 17 12.34 2.81 -2.89
C THR A 17 11.75 3.26 -1.54
N ILE A 18 11.48 4.56 -1.39
CA ILE A 18 10.87 5.12 -0.17
C ILE A 18 9.63 4.32 0.28
N PRO A 19 8.67 3.97 -0.60
CA PRO A 19 7.53 3.12 -0.23
C PRO A 19 7.89 1.76 0.37
N HIS A 20 8.99 1.13 -0.06
CA HIS A 20 9.46 -0.13 0.51
C HIS A 20 9.84 0.06 1.98
N PHE A 21 10.73 1.02 2.24
CA PHE A 21 11.22 1.26 3.60
C PHE A 21 10.12 1.77 4.52
N MET A 22 9.18 2.56 4.00
CA MET A 22 8.02 2.98 4.77
C MET A 22 7.15 1.80 5.18
N GLY A 23 6.97 0.80 4.30
CA GLY A 23 6.28 -0.44 4.66
C GLY A 23 6.98 -1.22 5.77
N SER A 24 8.30 -1.36 5.69
CA SER A 24 9.09 -2.01 6.74
C SER A 24 9.08 -1.22 8.06
N LYS A 25 9.01 0.11 8.00
CA LYS A 25 8.84 0.95 9.19
C LYS A 25 7.45 0.76 9.79
N LEU A 26 6.41 0.78 8.97
CA LEU A 26 5.03 0.56 9.39
C LEU A 26 4.88 -0.81 10.08
N GLU A 27 5.46 -1.86 9.51
CA GLU A 27 5.50 -3.20 10.10
C GLU A 27 6.08 -3.19 11.53
N LYS A 28 7.22 -2.50 11.72
CA LYS A 28 7.86 -2.33 13.04
C LYS A 28 6.99 -1.52 13.99
N ASP A 29 6.40 -0.43 13.53
CA ASP A 29 5.62 0.50 14.35
C ASP A 29 4.30 -0.14 14.83
N ILE A 30 3.64 -0.95 13.99
CA ILE A 30 2.38 -1.62 14.35
C ILE A 30 2.58 -2.96 15.08
N GLY A 31 3.79 -3.54 15.01
CA GLY A 31 4.14 -4.82 15.62
C GLY A 31 3.41 -6.02 15.01
N ILE A 32 3.05 -5.95 13.73
CA ILE A 32 2.32 -7.01 13.00
C ILE A 32 3.13 -7.35 11.75
N PRO A 33 3.41 -8.63 11.47
CA PRO A 33 4.12 -9.02 10.26
C PRO A 33 3.31 -8.62 9.03
N LEU A 34 3.95 -7.92 8.09
CA LEU A 34 3.32 -7.46 6.86
C LEU A 34 3.93 -8.19 5.65
N THR A 35 3.09 -8.72 4.78
CA THR A 35 3.56 -9.39 3.55
C THR A 35 3.65 -8.37 2.42
N ARG A 36 4.87 -8.09 1.98
CA ARG A 36 5.10 -7.13 0.89
C ARG A 36 4.87 -7.78 -0.47
N VAL A 37 4.00 -7.19 -1.28
CA VAL A 37 3.74 -7.60 -2.66
C VAL A 37 4.45 -6.61 -3.61
N PRO A 38 5.47 -7.04 -4.36
CA PRO A 38 6.20 -6.18 -5.27
C PRO A 38 5.42 -5.96 -6.56
N TYR A 39 5.34 -4.72 -7.01
CA TYR A 39 4.75 -4.33 -8.28
C TYR A 39 5.78 -3.66 -9.19
N ARG A 40 5.38 -3.46 -10.45
CA ARG A 40 6.17 -2.72 -11.46
C ARG A 40 5.58 -1.31 -11.65
N GLY A 41 5.68 -0.49 -10.60
CA GLY A 41 5.11 0.86 -10.56
C GLY A 41 3.81 0.97 -9.76
N SER A 42 3.30 2.19 -9.65
CA SER A 42 2.16 2.53 -8.78
C SER A 42 0.81 2.14 -9.36
N ALA A 43 0.62 2.27 -10.68
CA ALA A 43 -0.63 1.93 -11.34
C ALA A 43 -1.16 0.52 -11.00
N PRO A 44 -0.36 -0.56 -11.09
CA PRO A 44 -0.84 -1.89 -10.74
C PRO A 44 -1.11 -2.06 -9.23
N VAL A 45 -0.42 -1.33 -8.35
CA VAL A 45 -0.74 -1.30 -6.90
C VAL A 45 -2.15 -0.73 -6.70
N LEU A 46 -2.44 0.41 -7.34
CA LEU A 46 -3.73 1.08 -7.19
C LEU A 46 -4.87 0.22 -7.76
N ASN A 47 -4.64 -0.42 -8.90
CA ASN A 47 -5.63 -1.32 -9.50
C ASN A 47 -5.95 -2.51 -8.59
N ASP A 48 -4.96 -3.11 -7.94
CA ASP A 48 -5.19 -4.23 -7.02
C ASP A 48 -5.86 -3.80 -5.71
N ILE A 49 -5.68 -2.56 -5.26
CA ILE A 49 -6.44 -1.99 -4.15
C ILE A 49 -7.91 -1.81 -4.56
N ILE A 50 -8.15 -1.22 -5.74
CA ILE A 50 -9.50 -0.97 -6.27
C ILE A 50 -10.24 -2.30 -6.53
N GLY A 51 -9.52 -3.31 -7.05
CA GLY A 51 -10.03 -4.65 -7.28
C GLY A 51 -10.20 -5.50 -6.01
N GLY A 52 -9.69 -5.03 -4.86
CA GLY A 52 -9.79 -5.74 -3.59
C GLY A 52 -8.84 -6.94 -3.44
N HIS A 53 -7.85 -7.09 -4.32
CA HIS A 53 -6.82 -8.13 -4.22
C HIS A 53 -5.87 -7.89 -3.03
N ILE A 54 -5.56 -6.62 -2.76
CA ILE A 54 -4.78 -6.20 -1.59
C ILE A 54 -5.54 -5.15 -0.79
N SER A 55 -5.32 -5.11 0.52
CA SER A 55 -6.08 -4.23 1.40
C SER A 55 -5.54 -2.80 1.44
N PHE A 56 -4.24 -2.62 1.20
CA PHE A 56 -3.60 -1.31 1.16
C PHE A 56 -2.29 -1.38 0.37
N GLY A 57 -1.74 -0.21 0.06
CA GLY A 57 -0.43 -0.09 -0.57
C GLY A 57 0.22 1.23 -0.19
N ILE A 58 1.53 1.29 -0.36
CA ILE A 58 2.32 2.50 -0.14
C ILE A 58 2.87 2.91 -1.49
N THR A 59 2.57 4.13 -1.89
CA THR A 59 2.95 4.70 -3.19
C THR A 59 3.18 6.20 -3.06
N THR A 60 3.51 6.86 -4.17
CA THR A 60 3.61 8.32 -4.21
C THR A 60 2.22 8.96 -4.17
N LEU A 61 2.13 10.13 -3.55
CA LEU A 61 0.88 10.89 -3.49
C LEU A 61 0.38 11.28 -4.89
N ALA A 62 1.30 11.62 -5.80
CA ALA A 62 0.97 12.01 -7.17
C ALA A 62 0.20 10.91 -7.91
N ASP A 63 0.60 9.65 -7.73
CA ASP A 63 -0.06 8.51 -8.36
C ASP A 63 -1.43 8.20 -7.73
N ALA A 64 -1.55 8.34 -6.40
CA ALA A 64 -2.78 8.01 -5.67
C ALA A 64 -3.87 9.09 -5.77
N LEU A 65 -3.50 10.35 -6.02
CA LEU A 65 -4.41 11.50 -5.96
C LEU A 65 -5.59 11.41 -6.96
N PRO A 66 -5.39 11.01 -8.24
CA PRO A 66 -6.50 10.86 -9.19
C PRO A 66 -7.53 9.82 -8.72
N GLN A 67 -7.06 8.65 -8.26
CA GLN A 67 -7.93 7.57 -7.80
C GLN A 67 -8.63 7.91 -6.48
N HIS A 68 -7.96 8.68 -5.61
CA HIS A 68 -8.58 9.20 -4.40
C HIS A 68 -9.73 10.17 -4.72
N ARG A 69 -9.52 11.11 -5.65
CA ARG A 69 -10.55 12.05 -6.11
C ARG A 69 -11.71 11.33 -6.80
N ALA A 70 -11.42 10.28 -7.55
CA ALA A 70 -12.42 9.42 -8.18
C ALA A 70 -13.19 8.52 -7.19
N LYS A 71 -12.89 8.59 -5.88
CA LYS A 71 -13.46 7.74 -4.82
C LYS A 71 -13.21 6.23 -5.01
N GLY A 72 -12.25 5.85 -5.86
CA GLY A 72 -11.85 4.44 -6.05
C GLY A 72 -11.00 3.93 -4.88
N LEU A 73 -10.30 4.82 -4.18
CA LEU A 73 -9.53 4.51 -2.98
C LEU A 73 -9.50 5.67 -1.99
N LYS A 74 -9.06 5.39 -0.77
CA LYS A 74 -8.91 6.40 0.28
C LYS A 74 -7.46 6.49 0.73
N ILE A 75 -6.91 7.71 0.70
CA ILE A 75 -5.62 8.00 1.31
C ILE A 75 -5.83 8.07 2.83
N ILE A 76 -5.06 7.29 3.58
CA ILE A 76 -5.14 7.20 5.05
C ILE A 76 -3.98 7.87 5.77
N GLY A 77 -2.90 8.21 5.07
CA GLY A 77 -1.72 8.85 5.63
C GLY A 77 -0.73 9.28 4.55
N VAL A 78 0.12 10.23 4.90
CA VAL A 78 1.23 10.75 4.10
C VAL A 78 2.47 10.88 4.99
N SER A 79 3.65 10.83 4.38
CA SER A 79 4.95 10.96 5.07
C SER A 79 5.53 12.36 4.97
#